data_AF-H2Y0Q7-F1
#
_entry.id   AF-H2Y0Q7-F1
#
_cell.length_a   1.000
_cell.length_b   1.000
_cell.length_c   1.000
_cell.angle_alpha   90.00
_cell.angle_beta   90.00
_cell.angle_gamma   90.00
#
_symmetry.space_group_name_H-M   'P 1'
#
loop_
_entity.id
_entity.type
_entity.pdbx_description
1 polymer ?
#
loop_
_entity_poly.entity_id
_entity_poly.type
_entity_poly.pdbx_seq_one_letter_code
_entity_poly.pdbx_strand_id
1 'polypeptide(L)'
;MLVIGVVMSTICWLFTDNRMKPRFHWISAYIGFIVAVVWTYTIANEIVNLLQTFGAILNVSNVIMGLTFLAWGNSIGDVVADVALARQGFPRMSLSACFGGPLFNLLIGIGLPCTITIIKTGKPVQVAFTHLEAVLCAGLLTSLCLTFIVLPLRKFRMTPAYGCMLVVVYILFLTVAILAGLNVI
;
A
#
# COMPACT_ATOMS: atom_id res chain seq x y z
N MET A 1 7.27 -19.62 9.90
CA MET A 1 7.81 -18.52 9.07
C MET A 1 8.87 -17.72 9.84
N LEU A 2 8.57 -17.21 11.06
CA LEU A 2 9.53 -16.52 11.94
C LEU A 2 10.86 -17.28 12.15
N VAL A 3 10.80 -18.58 12.47
CA VAL A 3 12.00 -19.41 12.70
C VAL A 3 12.89 -19.47 11.46
N ILE A 4 12.30 -19.59 10.26
CA ILE A 4 13.04 -19.64 8.99
C ILE A 4 13.68 -18.27 8.68
N GLY A 5 12.95 -17.18 8.93
CA GLY A 5 13.45 -15.81 8.73
C GLY A 5 14.55 -15.42 9.70
N VAL A 6 14.46 -15.83 10.96
CA VAL A 6 15.51 -15.64 11.97
C VAL A 6 16.74 -16.47 11.62
N VAL A 7 16.57 -17.74 11.24
CA VAL A 7 17.69 -18.60 10.82
C VAL A 7 18.41 -18.03 9.61
N MET A 8 17.67 -17.60 8.57
CA MET A 8 18.27 -16.97 7.38
C MET A 8 18.96 -15.64 7.70
N SER A 9 18.38 -14.80 8.55
CA SER A 9 19.00 -13.53 9.00
C SER A 9 20.26 -13.78 9.83
N THR A 10 20.26 -14.81 10.67
CA THR A 10 21.40 -15.17 11.52
C THR A 10 22.53 -15.76 10.68
N ILE A 11 22.22 -16.57 9.66
CA ILE A 11 23.20 -17.04 8.67
C ILE A 11 23.80 -15.86 7.91
N CYS A 12 23.00 -14.90 7.44
CA CYS A 12 23.50 -13.69 6.80
C CYS A 12 24.43 -12.88 7.73
N TRP A 13 24.08 -12.74 9.01
CA TRP A 13 24.90 -12.01 9.99
C TRP A 13 26.22 -12.71 10.28
N LEU A 14 26.21 -14.04 10.39
CA LEU A 14 27.41 -14.84 10.64
C LEU A 14 28.35 -14.94 9.42
N PHE A 15 27.81 -14.89 8.20
CA PHE A 15 28.60 -14.92 6.96
C PHE A 15 28.97 -13.52 6.42
N THR A 16 28.49 -12.44 7.05
CA THR A 16 28.81 -11.05 6.64
C THR A 16 29.83 -10.43 7.57
N ASP A 17 31.08 -10.38 7.11
CA ASP A 17 32.16 -9.67 7.81
C ASP A 17 32.16 -8.17 7.44
N ASN A 18 32.16 -7.29 8.44
CA ASN A 18 31.90 -5.84 8.29
C ASN A 18 33.11 -5.04 7.74
N ARG A 19 34.23 -5.71 7.43
CA ARG A 19 35.53 -5.07 7.14
C ARG A 19 36.10 -5.31 5.74
N MET A 20 35.56 -6.23 4.95
CA MET A 20 36.07 -6.50 3.60
C MET A 20 34.93 -6.54 2.58
N LYS A 21 35.06 -5.75 1.50
CA LYS A 21 34.13 -5.78 0.36
C LYS A 21 34.14 -7.20 -0.22
N PRO A 22 33.06 -8.01 -0.07
CA PRO A 22 33.04 -9.36 -0.59
C PRO A 22 33.07 -9.32 -2.13
N ARG A 23 33.82 -10.23 -2.77
CA ARG A 23 33.88 -10.36 -4.23
C ARG A 23 32.51 -10.67 -4.88
N PHE A 24 31.51 -11.08 -4.10
CA PHE A 24 30.15 -11.39 -4.51
C PHE A 24 29.08 -10.41 -3.95
N HIS A 25 29.36 -9.11 -3.98
CA HIS A 25 28.48 -8.04 -3.45
C HIS A 25 27.02 -8.09 -3.94
N TRP A 26 26.84 -8.38 -5.23
CA TRP A 26 25.56 -8.60 -5.91
C TRP A 26 24.75 -9.75 -5.29
N ILE A 27 25.35 -10.92 -5.06
CA ILE A 27 24.66 -12.07 -4.47
C ILE A 27 24.25 -11.79 -3.02
N SER A 28 25.13 -11.18 -2.22
CA SER A 28 24.79 -10.78 -0.85
C SER A 28 23.68 -9.72 -0.81
N ALA A 29 23.63 -8.81 -1.78
CA ALA A 29 22.56 -7.82 -1.89
C ALA A 29 21.21 -8.48 -2.23
N TYR A 30 21.19 -9.43 -3.17
CA TYR A 30 19.96 -10.19 -3.50
C TYR A 30 19.48 -11.03 -2.31
N ILE A 31 20.38 -11.70 -1.59
CA ILE A 31 20.01 -12.46 -0.39
C ILE A 31 19.46 -11.53 0.70
N GLY A 32 20.13 -10.40 0.95
CA GLY A 32 19.66 -9.39 1.91
C GLY A 32 18.28 -8.84 1.55
N PHE A 33 18.01 -8.61 0.26
CA PHE A 33 16.69 -8.21 -0.23
C PHE A 33 15.63 -9.27 0.06
N ILE A 34 15.89 -10.54 -0.26
CA ILE A 34 14.95 -11.65 0.01
C ILE A 34 14.68 -11.77 1.51
N VAL A 35 15.70 -11.69 2.35
CA VAL A 35 15.56 -11.73 3.81
C VAL A 35 14.71 -10.57 4.31
N ALA A 36 14.93 -9.35 3.81
CA ALA A 36 14.13 -8.18 4.17
C ALA A 36 12.65 -8.32 3.76
N VAL A 37 12.38 -8.88 2.57
CA VAL A 37 11.01 -9.15 2.09
C VAL A 37 10.32 -10.18 3.00
N VAL A 38 10.99 -11.28 3.35
CA VAL A 38 10.43 -12.31 4.24
C VAL A 38 10.13 -11.74 5.62
N TRP A 39 11.02 -10.90 6.16
CA TRP A 39 10.81 -10.23 7.44
C TRP A 39 9.65 -9.25 7.41
N THR A 40 9.56 -8.42 6.37
CA THR A 40 8.46 -7.47 6.18
C THR A 40 7.13 -8.20 6.08
N TYR A 41 7.07 -9.28 5.30
CA TYR A 41 5.88 -10.12 5.18
C TYR A 41 5.48 -10.75 6.52
N THR A 42 6.46 -11.22 7.29
CA THR A 42 6.19 -11.86 8.58
C THR A 42 5.67 -10.86 9.60
N ILE A 43 6.32 -9.69 9.73
CA ILE A 43 5.87 -8.61 10.62
C ILE A 43 4.47 -8.13 10.22
N ALA A 44 4.21 -7.95 8.92
CA ALA A 44 2.90 -7.53 8.43
C ALA A 44 1.80 -8.53 8.83
N ASN A 45 2.03 -9.83 8.68
CA ASN A 45 1.05 -10.85 9.09
C ASN A 45 0.78 -10.85 10.59
N GLU A 46 1.82 -10.73 11.42
CA GLU A 46 1.64 -10.66 12.87
C GLU A 46 0.83 -9.41 13.26
N ILE A 47 1.11 -8.26 12.64
CA ILE A 47 0.35 -7.02 12.87
C ILE A 47 -1.11 -7.20 12.45
N VAL A 48 -1.40 -7.82 11.30
CA VAL A 48 -2.77 -8.09 10.86
C VAL A 48 -3.50 -9.02 11.82
N ASN A 49 -2.86 -10.09 12.28
CA ASN A 49 -3.44 -11.03 13.24
C ASN A 49 -3.73 -10.37 14.59
N LEU A 50 -2.82 -9.54 15.08
CA LEU A 50 -3.02 -8.75 16.30
C LEU A 50 -4.17 -7.77 16.13
N LEU A 51 -4.20 -7.02 15.02
CA LEU A 51 -5.30 -6.09 14.71
C LEU A 51 -6.63 -6.83 14.71
N GLN A 52 -6.73 -7.98 14.04
CA GLN A 52 -7.96 -8.78 14.01
C GLN A 52 -8.40 -9.23 15.40
N THR A 53 -7.45 -9.64 16.25
CA THR A 53 -7.72 -10.02 17.64
C THR A 53 -8.21 -8.82 18.46
N PHE A 54 -7.58 -7.65 18.31
CA PHE A 54 -8.04 -6.42 18.97
C PHE A 54 -9.41 -5.96 18.45
N GLY A 55 -9.68 -6.10 17.15
CA GLY A 55 -10.99 -5.81 16.56
C GLY A 55 -12.10 -6.68 17.14
N ALA A 56 -11.82 -7.98 17.35
CA ALA A 56 -12.74 -8.89 18.01
C ALA A 56 -12.99 -8.52 19.49
N ILE A 57 -11.95 -8.11 20.22
CA ILE A 57 -12.06 -7.71 21.63
C ILE A 57 -12.82 -6.37 21.78
N LEU A 58 -12.55 -5.40 20.90
CA LEU A 58 -13.16 -4.07 20.93
C LEU A 58 -14.53 -4.01 20.24
N ASN A 59 -15.04 -5.13 19.72
CA ASN A 59 -16.28 -5.21 18.95
C ASN A 59 -16.33 -4.24 17.76
N VAL A 60 -15.18 -3.96 17.15
CA VAL A 60 -15.07 -3.07 15.99
C VAL A 60 -15.37 -3.88 14.73
N SER A 61 -16.19 -3.34 13.83
CA SER A 61 -16.51 -4.01 12.56
C SER A 61 -15.24 -4.32 11.76
N ASN A 62 -15.16 -5.55 11.23
CA ASN A 62 -14.10 -5.99 10.32
C ASN A 62 -13.91 -5.04 9.12
N VAL A 63 -14.98 -4.34 8.73
CA VAL A 63 -14.96 -3.35 7.64
C VAL A 63 -14.12 -2.14 8.03
N ILE A 64 -14.28 -1.60 9.23
CA ILE A 64 -13.46 -0.47 9.71
C ILE A 64 -12.00 -0.92 9.80
N MET A 65 -11.75 -2.10 10.36
CA MET A 65 -10.40 -2.64 10.52
C MET A 65 -9.65 -2.81 9.18
N GLY A 66 -10.34 -3.31 8.16
CA GLY A 66 -9.79 -3.43 6.81
C GLY A 66 -9.60 -2.09 6.11
N LEU A 67 -10.60 -1.21 6.16
CA LEU A 67 -10.58 0.06 5.44
C LEU A 67 -9.65 1.11 6.04
N THR A 68 -9.41 1.09 7.35
CA THR A 68 -8.56 2.08 8.01
C THR A 68 -7.23 1.49 8.44
N PHE A 69 -7.22 0.53 9.36
CA PHE A 69 -5.98 0.05 9.96
C PHE A 69 -5.10 -0.73 8.98
N LEU A 70 -5.68 -1.66 8.22
CA LEU A 70 -4.91 -2.43 7.23
C LEU A 70 -4.46 -1.54 6.06
N ALA A 71 -5.36 -0.67 5.58
CA ALA A 71 -5.03 0.27 4.51
C ALA A 71 -3.91 1.26 4.91
N TRP A 72 -4.00 1.85 6.11
CA TRP A 72 -2.94 2.71 6.65
C TRP A 72 -1.63 1.94 6.85
N GLY A 73 -1.70 0.72 7.39
CA GLY A 73 -0.51 -0.11 7.60
C GLY A 73 0.25 -0.37 6.31
N ASN A 74 -0.45 -0.57 5.20
CA ASN A 74 0.18 -0.77 3.88
C ASN A 74 0.82 0.51 3.32
N SER A 75 0.18 1.67 3.51
CA SER A 75 0.62 2.93 2.89
C SER A 75 1.46 3.85 3.78
N ILE A 76 1.64 3.55 5.07
CA ILE A 76 2.43 4.40 5.97
C ILE A 76 3.91 4.46 5.58
N GLY A 77 4.47 3.35 5.08
CA GLY A 77 5.84 3.29 4.57
C GLY A 77 6.02 4.17 3.33
N ASP A 78 5.05 4.12 2.41
CA ASP A 78 5.03 4.96 1.21
C ASP A 78 4.97 6.44 1.58
N VAL A 79 4.12 6.82 2.54
CA VAL A 79 4.02 8.21 3.03
C VAL A 79 5.35 8.71 3.59
N VAL A 80 6.04 7.90 4.40
CA VAL A 80 7.34 8.28 4.97
C VAL A 80 8.40 8.45 3.87
N ALA A 81 8.44 7.53 2.90
CA ALA A 81 9.37 7.60 1.78
C ALA A 81 9.09 8.82 0.87
N ASP A 82 7.82 9.09 0.56
CA ASP A 82 7.39 10.21 -0.25
C ASP A 82 7.72 11.56 0.40
N VAL A 83 7.44 11.70 1.70
CA VAL A 83 7.79 12.91 2.46
C VAL A 83 9.30 13.11 2.51
N ALA A 84 10.09 12.03 2.64
CA ALA A 84 11.54 12.11 2.61
C ALA A 84 12.05 12.58 1.24
N LEU A 85 11.55 12.05 0.13
CA LEU A 85 11.91 12.46 -1.23
C LEU A 85 11.50 13.91 -1.52
N ALA A 86 10.33 14.34 -1.07
CA ALA A 86 9.88 15.72 -1.20
C ALA A 86 10.80 16.68 -0.44
N ARG A 87 11.24 16.32 0.78
CA ARG A 87 12.20 17.12 1.58
C ARG A 87 13.59 17.19 0.96
N GLN A 88 13.99 16.16 0.22
CA GLN A 88 15.26 16.15 -0.52
C GLN A 88 15.23 16.98 -1.81
N GLY A 89 14.11 17.64 -2.13
CA GLY A 89 13.99 18.49 -3.31
C GLY A 89 13.50 17.76 -4.56
N PHE A 90 12.97 16.54 -4.42
CA PHE A 90 12.41 15.75 -5.53
C PHE A 90 10.88 15.58 -5.44
N PRO A 91 10.08 16.67 -5.38
CA PRO A 91 8.62 16.57 -5.23
C PRO A 91 7.93 15.93 -6.44
N ARG A 92 8.49 16.08 -7.65
CA ARG A 92 7.96 15.42 -8.86
C ARG A 92 8.11 13.90 -8.80
N MET A 93 9.21 13.42 -8.23
CA MET A 93 9.46 11.98 -8.06
C MET A 93 8.52 11.39 -7.01
N SER A 94 8.36 12.06 -5.86
CA SER A 94 7.40 11.63 -4.84
C SER A 94 5.96 11.59 -5.39
N LEU A 95 5.54 12.59 -6.17
CA LEU A 95 4.23 12.55 -6.82
C LEU A 95 4.07 11.32 -7.74
N SER A 96 5.09 10.99 -8.52
CA SER A 96 5.04 9.80 -9.38
C SER A 96 5.01 8.49 -8.60
N ALA A 97 5.70 8.41 -7.46
CA ALA A 97 5.69 7.23 -6.60
C ALA A 97 4.33 7.04 -5.91
N CYS A 98 3.76 8.12 -5.37
CA CYS A 98 2.45 8.12 -4.71
C CYS A 98 1.30 7.63 -5.62
N PHE A 99 1.30 7.99 -6.91
CA PHE A 99 0.31 7.47 -7.87
C PHE A 99 0.70 6.12 -8.48
N GLY A 100 1.99 5.93 -8.74
CA GLY A 100 2.52 4.74 -9.40
C GLY A 100 2.29 3.47 -8.60
N GLY A 101 2.49 3.52 -7.27
CA GLY A 101 2.32 2.37 -6.38
C GLY A 101 0.91 1.76 -6.44
N PRO A 102 -0.14 2.54 -6.13
CA PRO A 102 -1.53 2.06 -6.22
C PRO A 102 -1.94 1.61 -7.63
N LEU A 103 -1.53 2.33 -8.68
CA LEU A 103 -1.83 1.94 -10.07
C LEU A 103 -1.17 0.61 -10.45
N PHE A 104 0.09 0.41 -10.06
CA PHE A 104 0.80 -0.85 -10.28
C PHE A 104 0.15 -1.99 -9.50
N ASN A 105 -0.21 -1.76 -8.24
CA ASN A 105 -0.91 -2.76 -7.42
C ASN A 105 -2.27 -3.13 -8.01
N LEU A 106 -3.00 -2.19 -8.61
CA LEU A 106 -4.25 -2.50 -9.30
C LEU A 106 -4.02 -3.36 -10.55
N LEU A 107 -3.05 -2.97 -11.38
CA LEU A 107 -2.77 -3.65 -12.65
C LEU A 107 -2.23 -5.07 -12.43
N ILE A 108 -1.29 -5.24 -11.50
CA ILE A 108 -0.63 -6.51 -11.22
C ILE A 108 -1.43 -7.34 -10.21
N GLY A 109 -2.02 -6.71 -9.20
CA GLY A 109 -2.74 -7.40 -8.14
C GLY A 109 -4.15 -7.85 -8.53
N ILE A 110 -4.86 -7.08 -9.37
CA ILE A 110 -6.21 -7.44 -9.83
C ILE A 110 -6.21 -7.79 -11.31
N GLY A 111 -5.61 -6.94 -12.16
CA GLY A 111 -5.63 -7.12 -13.61
C GLY A 111 -5.01 -8.44 -14.09
N LEU A 112 -3.81 -8.77 -13.61
CA LEU A 112 -3.13 -10.01 -14.02
C LEU A 112 -3.88 -11.29 -13.58
N PRO A 113 -4.27 -11.48 -12.30
CA PRO A 113 -5.02 -12.66 -11.89
C PRO A 113 -6.36 -12.84 -12.62
N CYS A 114 -7.09 -11.74 -12.86
CA CYS A 114 -8.31 -11.77 -13.65
C CYS A 114 -8.04 -12.23 -15.08
N THR A 115 -7.00 -11.69 -15.74
CA THR A 115 -6.61 -12.07 -17.11
C THR A 115 -6.21 -13.55 -17.17
N ILE A 116 -5.40 -14.02 -16.23
CA ILE A 116 -4.95 -15.42 -16.16
C ILE A 116 -6.16 -16.36 -15.98
N THR A 117 -7.12 -15.97 -15.14
CA THR A 117 -8.33 -16.76 -14.88
C THR A 117 -9.24 -16.81 -16.11
N ILE A 118 -9.42 -15.69 -16.82
CA ILE A 118 -10.19 -15.63 -18.06
C ILE A 118 -9.56 -16.55 -19.13
N ILE A 119 -8.24 -16.51 -19.29
CA ILE A 119 -7.52 -17.36 -20.25
C ILE A 119 -7.66 -18.85 -19.89
N LYS A 120 -7.57 -19.19 -18.60
CA LYS A 120 -7.64 -20.60 -18.15
C LYS A 120 -9.04 -21.19 -18.17
N THR A 121 -10.05 -20.41 -17.79
CA THR A 121 -11.42 -20.92 -17.59
C THR A 121 -12.33 -20.61 -18.78
N GLY A 122 -11.95 -19.67 -19.66
CA GLY A 122 -12.73 -19.26 -20.84
C GLY A 122 -14.06 -18.60 -20.50
N LYS A 123 -14.31 -18.31 -19.21
CA LYS A 123 -15.52 -17.68 -18.69
C LYS A 123 -15.16 -16.32 -18.10
N PRO A 124 -16.02 -15.31 -18.26
CA PRO A 124 -15.81 -14.03 -17.61
C PRO A 124 -15.80 -14.22 -16.09
N VAL A 125 -14.79 -13.68 -15.42
CA VAL A 125 -14.74 -13.63 -13.96
C VAL A 125 -15.85 -12.71 -13.50
N GLN A 126 -16.86 -13.25 -12.83
CA GLN A 126 -17.86 -12.43 -12.16
C GLN A 126 -17.22 -11.83 -10.91
N VAL A 127 -16.72 -10.61 -11.05
CA VAL A 127 -16.35 -9.77 -9.92
C VAL A 127 -17.67 -9.36 -9.27
N ALA A 128 -18.01 -9.97 -8.14
CA ALA A 128 -19.19 -9.62 -7.37
C ALA A 128 -18.95 -8.24 -6.73
N PHE A 129 -19.21 -7.17 -7.49
CA PHE A 129 -19.13 -5.81 -6.97
C PHE A 129 -20.17 -5.64 -5.87
N THR A 130 -19.72 -5.66 -4.62
CA THR A 130 -20.54 -5.21 -3.51
C THR A 130 -20.69 -3.69 -3.62
N HIS A 131 -21.82 -3.12 -3.17
CA HIS A 131 -22.04 -1.67 -3.16
C HIS A 131 -20.86 -0.88 -2.55
N LEU A 132 -20.22 -1.47 -1.54
CA LEU A 132 -18.99 -0.96 -0.91
C LEU A 132 -17.80 -0.86 -1.86
N GLU A 133 -17.51 -1.91 -2.63
CA GLU A 133 -16.38 -1.92 -3.55
C GLU A 133 -16.58 -0.94 -4.71
N ALA A 134 -17.82 -0.78 -5.17
CA ALA A 134 -18.18 0.21 -6.18
C ALA A 134 -17.95 1.64 -5.68
N VAL A 135 -18.35 1.95 -4.43
CA VAL A 135 -18.12 3.28 -3.80
C VAL A 135 -16.64 3.55 -3.61
N LEU A 136 -15.86 2.55 -3.18
CA LEU A 136 -14.41 2.68 -2.99
C LEU A 136 -13.70 2.93 -4.33
N CYS A 137 -14.00 2.12 -5.35
CA CYS A 137 -13.47 2.31 -6.71
C CYS A 137 -13.88 3.67 -7.29
N ALA A 138 -15.14 4.08 -7.13
CA ALA A 138 -15.62 5.37 -7.61
C ALA A 138 -14.91 6.54 -6.89
N GLY A 139 -14.69 6.46 -5.58
CA GLY A 139 -13.95 7.48 -4.83
C GLY A 139 -12.47 7.54 -5.18
N LEU A 140 -11.84 6.39 -5.41
CA LEU A 140 -10.46 6.29 -5.90
C LEU A 140 -10.33 6.94 -7.29
N LEU A 141 -11.24 6.61 -8.20
CA LEU A 141 -11.27 7.18 -9.55
C LEU A 141 -11.55 8.69 -9.52
N THR A 142 -12.46 9.14 -8.66
CA THR A 142 -12.81 10.56 -8.49
C THR A 142 -11.64 11.35 -7.92
N SER A 143 -10.93 10.81 -6.92
CA SER A 143 -9.75 11.47 -6.34
C SER A 143 -8.59 11.54 -7.33
N LEU A 144 -8.36 10.48 -8.12
CA LEU A 144 -7.37 10.46 -9.21
C LEU A 144 -7.72 11.49 -10.29
N CYS A 145 -8.97 11.52 -10.76
CA CYS A 145 -9.43 12.47 -11.78
C CYS A 145 -9.34 13.92 -11.30
N LEU A 146 -9.79 14.21 -10.08
CA LEU A 146 -9.67 15.55 -9.46
C LEU A 146 -8.21 15.99 -9.42
N THR A 147 -7.33 15.11 -8.96
CA THR A 147 -5.91 15.44 -8.82
C THR A 147 -5.26 15.64 -10.20
N PHE A 148 -5.60 14.81 -11.18
CA PHE A 148 -5.12 14.91 -12.56
C PHE A 148 -5.62 16.18 -13.28
N ILE A 149 -6.80 16.70 -12.93
CA ILE A 149 -7.35 17.96 -13.47
C ILE A 149 -6.75 19.18 -12.76
N VAL A 150 -6.60 19.14 -11.43
CA VAL A 150 -6.14 20.30 -10.65
C VAL A 150 -4.64 20.56 -10.80
N LEU A 151 -3.82 19.51 -10.96
CA LEU A 151 -2.37 19.64 -11.19
C LEU A 151 -1.97 20.49 -12.42
N PRO A 152 -2.53 20.25 -13.62
CA PRO A 152 -2.24 21.05 -14.80
C PRO A 152 -2.82 22.47 -14.70
N LEU A 153 -4.01 22.63 -14.11
CA LEU A 153 -4.64 23.95 -13.90
C LEU A 153 -3.83 24.87 -12.98
N ARG A 154 -3.06 24.31 -12.04
CA ARG A 154 -2.25 25.07 -11.07
C ARG A 154 -0.77 25.21 -11.48
N LYS A 155 -0.43 24.93 -12.75
CA LYS A 155 0.93 25.03 -13.31
C LYS A 155 2.00 24.31 -12.46
N PHE A 156 1.65 23.19 -11.82
CA PHE A 156 2.56 22.38 -10.99
C PHE A 156 3.24 23.13 -9.83
N ARG A 157 2.64 24.23 -9.34
CA ARG A 157 3.13 24.93 -8.14
C ARG A 157 2.35 24.46 -6.90
N MET A 158 2.97 23.57 -6.13
CA MET A 158 2.40 23.06 -4.87
C MET A 158 2.52 24.12 -3.77
N THR A 159 1.42 24.82 -3.50
CA THR A 159 1.25 25.67 -2.32
C THR A 159 0.79 24.83 -1.13
N PRO A 160 1.19 25.16 0.12
CA PRO A 160 0.75 24.43 1.32
C PRO A 160 -0.78 24.38 1.49
N ALA A 161 -1.50 25.39 0.99
CA ALA A 161 -2.97 25.39 0.95
C ALA A 161 -3.59 24.23 0.14
N TYR A 162 -2.91 23.77 -0.90
CA TYR A 162 -3.37 22.65 -1.72
C TYR A 162 -3.25 21.31 -0.96
N GLY A 163 -2.16 21.13 -0.22
CA GLY A 163 -2.00 19.95 0.65
C GLY A 163 -3.08 19.87 1.72
N CYS A 164 -3.44 21.00 2.34
CA CYS A 164 -4.54 21.05 3.31
C CYS A 164 -5.90 20.68 2.67
N MET A 165 -6.20 21.20 1.47
CA MET A 165 -7.41 20.84 0.73
C MET A 165 -7.49 19.33 0.44
N LEU A 166 -6.38 18.71 0.01
CA LEU A 166 -6.30 17.26 -0.23
C LEU A 166 -6.59 16.43 1.02
N VAL A 167 -6.06 16.84 2.18
CA VAL A 167 -6.32 16.16 3.46
C VAL A 167 -7.80 16.27 3.85
N VAL A 168 -8.42 17.43 3.64
CA VAL A 168 -9.86 17.62 3.91
C VAL A 168 -10.70 16.71 3.02
N VAL A 169 -10.39 16.63 1.73
CA VAL A 169 -11.07 15.72 0.79
C VAL A 169 -10.87 14.26 1.19
N TYR A 170 -9.68 13.88 1.64
CA TYR A 170 -9.41 12.54 2.14
C TYR A 170 -10.24 12.17 3.38
N ILE A 171 -10.35 13.08 4.36
CA ILE A 171 -11.16 12.85 5.57
C ILE A 171 -12.65 12.71 5.21
N LEU A 172 -13.15 13.56 4.31
CA LEU A 172 -14.53 13.47 3.81
C LEU A 172 -14.79 12.15 3.08
N PHE A 173 -13.86 11.70 2.24
CA PHE A 173 -13.97 10.41 1.57
C PHE A 173 -13.95 9.24 2.56
N LEU A 174 -13.04 9.27 3.52
CA LEU A 174 -12.88 8.20 4.51
C LEU A 174 -14.12 8.09 5.42
N THR A 175 -14.73 9.21 5.79
CA THR A 175 -15.99 9.22 6.56
C THR A 175 -17.13 8.60 5.76
N VAL A 176 -17.31 8.98 4.48
CA VAL A 176 -18.32 8.37 3.60
C VAL A 176 -18.08 6.86 3.41
N ALA A 177 -16.82 6.45 3.22
CA ALA A 177 -16.46 5.04 3.06
C ALA A 177 -16.76 4.21 4.32
N ILE A 178 -16.52 4.76 5.51
CA ILE A 178 -16.86 4.09 6.78
C ILE A 178 -18.37 4.01 6.96
N LEU A 179 -19.11 5.08 6.65
CA LEU A 179 -20.58 5.11 6.74
C LEU A 179 -21.24 4.06 5.83
N ALA A 180 -20.79 3.97 4.57
CA ALA A 180 -21.21 2.91 3.65
C ALA A 180 -20.76 1.52 4.16
N GLY A 181 -19.59 1.45 4.79
CA GLY A 181 -19.02 0.21 5.34
C GLY A 181 -19.83 -0.39 6.49
N LEU A 182 -20.54 0.47 7.23
CA LEU A 182 -21.40 0.09 8.34
C LEU A 182 -22.85 -0.19 7.92
N ASN A 183 -23.17 -0.21 6.61
CA ASN A 183 -24.55 -0.31 6.09
C ASN A 183 -25.49 0.77 6.67
N VAL A 184 -24.94 1.92 7.06
CA VAL A 184 -25.74 3.09 7.48
C VAL A 184 -26.28 3.84 6.25
N ILE A 185 -25.67 3.60 5.07
CA ILE A 185 -26.00 4.18 3.76
C ILE A 185 -25.75 3.14 2.67
#